data_AF-A0A1F8TFL9-F1
#
_entry.id   AF-A0A1F8TFL9-F1
#
_cell.length_a   1.000
_cell.length_b   1.000
_cell.length_c   1.000
_cell.angle_alpha   90.00
_cell.angle_beta   90.00
_cell.angle_gamma   90.00
#
_symmetry.space_group_name_H-M   'P 1'
#
loop_
_entity.id
_entity.type
_entity.pdbx_description
1 polymer ?
#
loop_
_entity_poly.entity_id
_entity_poly.type
_entity_poly.pdbx_seq_one_letter_code
_entity_poly.pdbx_strand_id
1 'polypeptide(L)' 'MLLGEREIFFDPRAVIAQAHRVLADLRVAEVVPGAGHALASDRAAFVNERALRFLGEVN' A
#
# COMPACT_ATOMS: atom_id res chain seq x y z
N MET A 1 2.65 -0.75 -3.58
CA MET A 1 1.93 0.42 -3.05
C MET A 1 0.99 -0.03 -1.96
N LEU A 2 1.10 0.53 -0.75
CA LEU A 2 0.22 0.20 0.38
C LEU A 2 -0.55 1.46 0.76
N LEU A 3 -1.87 1.36 0.93
CA LEU A 3 -2.73 2.46 1.39
C LEU A 3 -3.57 2.00 2.58
N GLY A 4 -3.88 2.88 3.51
CA GLY A 4 -4.77 2.54 4.64
C GLY A 4 -6.24 2.47 4.23
N GLU A 5 -6.99 1.51 4.78
CA GLU A 5 -8.45 1.42 4.59
C GLU A 5 -9.20 2.68 5.07
N ARG A 6 -8.72 3.30 6.14
CA ARG A 6 -9.31 4.49 6.77
C ARG A 6 -8.59 5.77 6.34
N GLU A 7 -8.03 5.79 5.14
CA GLU A 7 -7.46 7.01 4.56
C GLU A 7 -8.53 8.11 4.50
N ILE A 8 -8.14 9.33 4.91
CA ILE A 8 -9.05 10.47 5.06
C ILE A 8 -8.87 11.51 3.94
N PHE A 9 -7.72 11.48 3.25
CA PHE A 9 -7.40 12.48 2.23
C PHE A 9 -7.95 12.13 0.85
N PHE A 10 -8.21 10.85 0.58
CA PHE A 10 -8.72 10.36 -0.71
C PHE A 10 -9.31 8.96 -0.56
N ASP A 11 -10.05 8.48 -1.57
CA ASP A 11 -10.52 7.09 -1.61
C ASP A 11 -9.36 6.15 -1.99
N PRO A 12 -8.89 5.29 -1.06
CA PRO A 12 -7.75 4.41 -1.32
C PRO A 12 -8.05 3.39 -2.43
N ARG A 13 -9.30 2.96 -2.60
CA ARG A 13 -9.68 1.99 -3.64
C ARG A 13 -9.65 2.62 -5.03
N ALA A 14 -10.12 3.86 -5.15
CA ALA A 14 -10.03 4.62 -6.40
C ALA A 14 -8.56 4.88 -6.81
N VAL A 15 -7.69 5.19 -5.84
CA VAL A 15 -6.24 5.38 -6.10
C VAL A 15 -5.58 4.09 -6.59
N ILE A 16 -5.88 2.94 -5.99
CA ILE A 16 -5.36 1.65 -6.48
C ILE A 16 -5.85 1.35 -7.89
N ALA A 17 -7.14 1.55 -8.16
CA ALA A 17 -7.70 1.33 -9.50
C ALA A 17 -7.05 2.24 -10.55
N GLN A 18 -6.77 3.51 -10.21
CA GLN A 18 -6.04 4.43 -11.08
C GLN A 18 -4.59 3.98 -11.27
N ALA A 19 -3.89 3.58 -10.20
CA ALA A 19 -2.50 3.14 -10.25
C ALA A 19 -2.33 1.93 -11.18
N HIS A 20 -3.21 0.93 -11.09
CA HIS A 20 -3.21 -0.21 -12.02
C HIS A 20 -3.40 0.16 -13.48
N ARG A 21 -4.12 1.26 -13.77
CA ARG A 21 -4.32 1.71 -15.16
C ARG A 21 -3.10 2.41 -15.74
N VAL A 22 -2.26 3.05 -14.92
CA VAL A 22 -1.18 3.93 -15.42
C VAL A 22 0.22 3.41 -15.15
N LEU A 23 0.40 2.55 -14.14
CA LEU A 23 1.69 1.98 -13.77
C LEU A 23 1.79 0.55 -14.30
N ALA A 24 2.34 0.39 -15.51
CA ALA A 24 2.48 -0.91 -16.17
C ALA A 24 3.25 -1.95 -15.32
N ASP A 25 4.25 -1.51 -14.56
CA ASP A 25 5.11 -2.37 -13.73
C ASP A 25 4.69 -2.39 -12.24
N LEU A 26 3.44 -2.02 -11.93
CA LEU A 26 2.93 -2.05 -10.56
C LEU A 26 2.75 -3.51 -10.08
N ARG A 27 3.77 -4.03 -9.39
CA ARG A 27 3.80 -5.40 -8.89
C ARG A 27 2.70 -5.70 -7.86
N VAL A 28 2.50 -4.78 -6.92
CA VAL A 28 1.59 -4.96 -5.78
C VAL A 28 0.93 -3.62 -5.46
N ALA A 29 -0.40 -3.62 -5.35
CA ALA A 29 -1.14 -2.54 -4.73
C ALA A 29 -2.26 -3.12 -3.85
N GLU A 30 -2.31 -2.73 -2.57
CA GLU A 30 -3.31 -3.23 -1.63
C GLU A 30 -3.75 -2.16 -0.62
N VAL A 31 -5.02 -2.24 -0.22
CA VAL A 31 -5.58 -1.49 0.90
C VAL A 31 -5.38 -2.31 2.17
N VAL A 32 -4.68 -1.76 3.15
CA VAL A 32 -4.33 -2.39 4.42
C VAL A 32 -5.49 -2.21 5.40
N PRO A 33 -6.15 -3.31 5.85
CA PRO A 33 -7.27 -3.23 6.78
C PRO A 33 -6.85 -2.62 8.12
N GLY A 34 -7.72 -1.78 8.68
CA GLY A 34 -7.49 -1.20 10.00
C GLY A 34 -6.30 -0.23 10.10
N ALA A 35 -5.78 0.27 8.98
CA ALA A 35 -4.80 1.36 8.92
C ALA A 35 -5.44 2.63 8.34
N GLY A 36 -5.02 3.81 8.81
CA GLY A 36 -5.31 5.10 8.20
C GLY A 36 -4.12 5.63 7.38
N HIS A 37 -4.02 6.96 7.28
CA HIS A 37 -2.91 7.62 6.58
C HIS A 37 -1.53 7.25 7.14
N ALA A 38 -1.41 7.17 8.47
CA ALA A 38 -0.18 6.81 9.15
C ALA A 38 0.04 5.29 9.18
N LEU A 39 -0.07 4.60 8.03
CA LEU A 39 -0.08 3.14 7.97
C LEU A 39 1.18 2.48 8.56
N ALA A 40 2.32 3.14 8.48
CA ALA A 40 3.60 2.67 9.03
C ALA A 40 3.60 2.66 10.56
N SER A 41 2.78 3.51 11.19
CA SER A 41 2.56 3.51 12.64
C SER A 41 1.46 2.54 13.03
N ASP A 42 0.31 2.59 12.34
CA ASP A 42 -0.87 1.77 12.66
C ASP A 42 -0.62 0.26 12.49
N ARG A 43 0.19 -0.12 11.50
CA ARG A 43 0.44 -1.52 11.10
C ARG A 43 1.93 -1.79 10.87
N ALA A 44 2.79 -1.25 11.74
CA ALA A 44 4.25 -1.27 11.59
C ALA A 44 4.84 -2.64 11.21
N ALA A 45 4.45 -3.71 11.93
CA ALA A 45 4.96 -5.06 11.66
C ALA A 45 4.62 -5.54 10.24
N PHE A 46 3.36 -5.35 9.82
CA PHE A 46 2.89 -5.71 8.48
C PHE A 46 3.61 -4.90 7.40
N VAL A 47 3.73 -3.58 7.59
CA VAL A 47 4.40 -2.69 6.62
C VAL A 47 5.88 -3.05 6.49
N ASN A 48 6.57 -3.29 7.60
CA ASN A 48 7.99 -3.66 7.59
C ASN A 48 8.22 -5.00 6.89
N GLU A 49 7.42 -6.02 7.20
CA GLU A 49 7.51 -7.32 6.51
C GLU A 49 7.30 -7.16 5.00
N ARG A 50 6.26 -6.40 4.61
CA ARG A 50 5.92 -6.20 3.20
C ARG A 50 6.99 -5.42 2.45
N ALA A 51 7.58 -4.41 3.08
CA ALA A 51 8.68 -3.62 2.53
C ALA A 51 9.94 -4.46 2.35
N LEU A 52 10.33 -5.26 3.36
CA LEU A 52 11.49 -6.15 3.24
C LEU A 52 11.30 -7.19 2.14
N ARG A 53 10.11 -7.77 2.01
CA ARG A 53 9.80 -8.70 0.91
C ARG A 53 9.92 -8.02 -0.44
N PHE A 54 9.35 -6.82 -0.60
CA PHE A 54 9.44 -6.06 -1.83
C PHE A 54 10.90 -5.73 -2.21
N LEU A 55 11.72 -5.31 -1.25
CA LEU A 55 13.14 -5.00 -1.48
C LEU A 55 13.95 -6.27 -1.81
N GLY A 56 13.60 -7.41 -1.22
CA GLY A 56 14.23 -8.70 -1.52
C GLY A 56 13.93 -9.22 -2.94
N GLU A 57 12.78 -8.87 -3.50
CA GLU A 57 12.37 -9.20 -4.88
C GLU A 57 13.01 -8.29 -5.96
N VAL A 58 13.80 -7.29 -5.56
CA VAL A 58 14.48 -6.34 -6.45
C VAL A 58 15.97 -6.68 -6.62
N ASN A 59 16.45 -7.72 -5.95
CA ASN A 59 17.81 -8.29 -6.14
C ASN A 59 17.85 -9.35 -7.23
#